data_AF-A0ABD3U233-F1
#
_entry.id   AF-A0ABD3U233-F1
#
_cell.length_a   1.000
_cell.length_b   1.000
_cell.length_c   1.000
_cell.angle_alpha   90.00
_cell.angle_beta   90.00
_cell.angle_gamma   90.00
#
_symmetry.space_group_name_H-M   'P 1'
#
loop_
_entity.id
_entity.type
_entity.pdbx_description
1 polymer ?
#
loop_
_entity_poly.entity_id
_entity_poly.type
_entity_poly.pdbx_seq_one_letter_code
_entity_poly.pdbx_strand_id
1 'polypeptide(L)'
;MALGYSYETFETLNWNWSGPKYKATFESRPFNQSASRYAFKGILNGKGAWNEEACVAKVFKKKYVGHVYKWHPDLSVSKKAFKFAKQFNSDCIPILNNYGDKMYKEIKVVVPFITKVKYLEGQSEIRECVEKYVAIEPFLDGNYTNFNSNIGYEDANYDLMLAFSHWTWSISDHNFMVCDLHGIENKRKFVLTDPAVHSLEQKYGISDLGEAGMQIVLSNHSCNSLCRRLGLETEEYKQLFPPENCKSTVYRFELPEKIRALDGTKRFLTILPA
;
A
#
# COMPACT_ATOMS: atom_id res chain seq x y z
N MET A 1 -13.30 -19.94 7.96
CA MET A 1 -13.79 -20.85 6.90
C MET A 1 -14.50 -20.02 5.82
N ALA A 2 -14.18 -20.21 4.54
CA ALA A 2 -14.92 -19.59 3.43
C ALA A 2 -14.81 -20.43 2.14
N LEU A 3 -15.71 -20.15 1.21
CA LEU A 3 -15.78 -20.66 -0.16
C LEU A 3 -16.04 -19.43 -1.05
N GLY A 4 -14.99 -18.67 -1.37
CA GLY A 4 -15.06 -17.60 -2.36
C GLY A 4 -14.67 -18.17 -3.72
N TYR A 5 -15.48 -17.97 -4.77
CA TYR A 5 -15.04 -18.20 -6.15
C TYR A 5 -14.56 -16.86 -6.68
N SER A 6 -13.26 -16.68 -6.92
CA SER A 6 -12.78 -15.52 -7.69
C SER A 6 -13.03 -15.76 -9.18
N TYR A 7 -13.56 -14.77 -9.88
CA TYR A 7 -13.69 -14.74 -11.35
C TYR A 7 -12.58 -13.93 -12.02
N GLU A 8 -11.67 -13.34 -11.25
CA GLU A 8 -10.76 -12.34 -11.77
C GLU A 8 -9.35 -12.60 -11.24
N THR A 9 -8.53 -13.21 -12.09
CA THR A 9 -7.07 -13.09 -11.99
C THR A 9 -6.70 -11.70 -12.50
N PHE A 10 -6.71 -10.68 -11.63
CA PHE A 10 -6.36 -9.29 -11.99
C PHE A 10 -4.86 -9.05 -12.26
N GLU A 11 -4.14 -10.05 -12.78
CA GLU A 11 -2.84 -9.82 -13.41
C GLU A 11 -2.98 -9.23 -14.82
N THR A 12 -4.21 -9.06 -15.32
CA THR A 12 -4.46 -8.40 -16.60
C THR A 12 -4.90 -6.95 -16.41
N LEU A 13 -4.15 -6.03 -17.04
CA LEU A 13 -4.66 -4.70 -17.41
C LEU A 13 -5.85 -4.78 -18.40
N ASN A 14 -6.17 -5.99 -18.88
CA ASN A 14 -7.29 -6.31 -19.76
C ASN A 14 -8.46 -6.89 -18.97
N TRP A 15 -9.63 -6.25 -19.10
CA TRP A 15 -10.89 -6.61 -18.44
C TRP A 15 -11.55 -7.92 -18.94
N ASN A 16 -10.97 -8.61 -19.93
CA ASN A 16 -11.71 -9.59 -20.74
C ASN A 16 -11.22 -11.05 -20.67
N TRP A 17 -10.57 -11.50 -19.59
CA TRP A 17 -10.24 -12.93 -19.45
C TRP A 17 -10.51 -13.44 -18.03
N SER A 18 -11.54 -14.27 -17.87
CA SER A 18 -11.83 -14.98 -16.62
C SER A 18 -10.82 -16.11 -16.45
N GLY A 19 -9.76 -15.87 -15.68
CA GLY A 19 -8.77 -16.89 -15.33
C GLY A 19 -9.33 -18.03 -14.48
N PRO A 20 -8.45 -18.92 -13.96
CA PRO A 20 -8.87 -20.07 -13.17
C PRO A 20 -9.66 -19.67 -11.91
N LYS A 21 -10.72 -20.42 -11.60
CA LYS A 21 -11.50 -20.22 -10.38
C LYS A 21 -10.79 -20.90 -9.20
N TYR A 22 -10.65 -20.15 -8.11
CA TYR A 22 -10.12 -20.65 -6.83
C TYR A 22 -11.19 -20.58 -5.75
N LYS A 23 -11.14 -21.55 -4.83
CA LYS A 23 -11.81 -21.60 -3.52
C LYS A 23 -10.75 -21.30 -2.46
N ALA A 24 -10.97 -20.32 -1.60
CA ALA A 24 -10.07 -20.02 -0.49
C ALA A 24 -10.69 -20.40 0.85
N THR A 25 -9.98 -21.21 1.64
CA THR A 25 -10.37 -21.56 3.02
C THR A 25 -9.49 -20.80 4.01
N PHE A 26 -10.10 -20.19 5.03
CA PHE A 26 -9.39 -19.37 6.03
C PHE A 26 -9.59 -19.90 7.44
N GLU A 27 -8.62 -19.63 8.30
CA GLU A 27 -8.70 -19.83 9.75
C GLU A 27 -9.86 -19.04 10.35
N SER A 28 -10.33 -19.48 11.52
CA SER A 28 -11.44 -18.85 12.23
C SER A 28 -11.02 -17.67 13.09
N ARG A 29 -9.72 -17.44 13.31
CA ARG A 29 -9.22 -16.30 14.10
C ARG A 29 -8.22 -15.52 13.25
N PRO A 30 -8.20 -14.18 13.35
CA PRO A 30 -7.18 -13.40 12.67
C PRO A 30 -5.83 -13.67 13.34
N PHE A 31 -4.80 -13.89 12.53
CA PHE A 31 -3.42 -14.02 13.03
C PHE A 31 -2.77 -12.65 13.22
N ASN A 32 -3.29 -11.61 12.54
CA ASN A 32 -2.81 -10.25 12.64
C ASN A 32 -3.94 -9.22 12.41
N GLN A 33 -3.72 -7.97 12.81
CA GLN A 33 -4.65 -6.87 12.61
C GLN A 33 -3.93 -5.53 12.45
N SER A 34 -4.42 -4.70 11.53
CA SER A 34 -3.97 -3.31 11.36
C SER A 34 -4.96 -2.33 12.00
N ALA A 35 -4.74 -1.03 11.83
CA ALA A 35 -5.70 0.00 12.26
C ALA A 35 -7.09 -0.17 11.60
N SER A 36 -7.14 -0.73 10.39
CA SER A 36 -8.34 -0.80 9.54
C SER A 36 -8.87 -2.21 9.27
N ARG A 37 -8.00 -3.23 9.29
CA ARG A 37 -8.34 -4.58 8.81
C ARG A 37 -7.91 -5.68 9.79
N TYR A 38 -8.59 -6.81 9.72
CA TYR A 38 -8.15 -8.11 10.23
C TYR A 38 -7.50 -8.91 9.10
N ALA A 39 -6.49 -9.71 9.42
CA ALA A 39 -5.82 -10.61 8.50
C ALA A 39 -6.00 -12.07 8.96
N PHE A 40 -6.51 -12.92 8.07
CA PHE A 40 -6.78 -14.34 8.32
C PHE A 40 -5.90 -15.17 7.41
N LYS A 41 -5.17 -16.14 7.98
CA LYS A 41 -4.38 -17.08 7.19
C LYS A 41 -5.32 -18.07 6.51
N GLY A 42 -4.95 -18.51 5.31
CA GLY A 42 -5.75 -19.45 4.54
C GLY A 42 -4.96 -20.15 3.45
N ILE A 43 -5.68 -20.98 2.70
CA ILE A 43 -5.14 -21.79 1.59
C ILE A 43 -6.07 -21.64 0.39
N LEU A 44 -5.49 -21.35 -0.77
CA LEU A 44 -6.19 -21.35 -2.06
C LEU A 44 -6.26 -22.78 -2.61
N ASN A 45 -7.41 -23.15 -3.19
CA ASN A 45 -7.65 -24.46 -3.79
C ASN A 45 -8.31 -24.24 -5.15
N GLY A 46 -7.81 -24.83 -6.23
CA GLY A 46 -8.34 -24.61 -7.57
C GLY A 46 -7.60 -25.38 -8.66
N LYS A 47 -7.98 -25.16 -9.92
CA LYS A 47 -7.36 -25.84 -11.07
C LYS A 47 -6.18 -25.07 -11.70
N GLY A 48 -5.68 -24.03 -11.03
CA GLY A 48 -4.62 -23.17 -11.58
C GLY A 48 -3.37 -23.13 -10.69
N ALA A 49 -2.41 -22.29 -11.06
CA ALA A 49 -1.08 -22.23 -10.46
C ALA A 49 -1.05 -21.91 -8.95
N TRP A 50 -2.16 -21.41 -8.40
CA TRP A 50 -2.28 -21.06 -6.98
C TRP A 50 -2.99 -22.15 -6.15
N ASN A 51 -3.10 -23.37 -6.67
CA ASN A 51 -3.65 -24.49 -5.91
C ASN A 51 -2.73 -24.85 -4.74
N GLU A 52 -3.32 -25.04 -3.56
CA GLU A 52 -2.65 -25.35 -2.29
C GLU A 52 -1.68 -24.26 -1.78
N GLU A 53 -1.69 -23.08 -2.41
CA GLU A 53 -0.85 -21.96 -1.99
C GLU A 53 -1.41 -21.24 -0.75
N ALA A 54 -0.50 -20.87 0.15
CA ALA A 54 -0.85 -20.10 1.34
C ALA A 54 -1.25 -18.67 0.96
N CYS A 55 -2.34 -18.19 1.57
CA CYS A 55 -2.89 -16.86 1.32
C CYS A 55 -3.31 -16.16 2.61
N VAL A 56 -3.57 -14.86 2.49
CA VAL A 56 -4.16 -14.03 3.54
C VAL A 56 -5.47 -13.44 3.02
N ALA A 57 -6.54 -13.59 3.78
CA ALA A 57 -7.74 -12.77 3.61
C ALA A 57 -7.68 -11.56 4.52
N LYS A 58 -7.87 -10.37 3.94
CA LYS A 58 -8.03 -9.11 4.65
C LYS A 58 -9.50 -8.72 4.67
N VAL A 59 -9.95 -8.33 5.85
CA VAL A 59 -11.35 -7.99 6.13
C VAL A 59 -11.38 -6.69 6.92
N PHE A 60 -12.22 -5.74 6.53
CA PHE A 60 -12.37 -4.50 7.30
C PHE A 60 -12.95 -4.75 8.69
N LYS A 61 -12.45 -4.02 9.70
CA LYS A 61 -13.03 -4.04 11.05
C LYS A 61 -14.42 -3.39 11.03
N LYS A 62 -15.35 -3.85 11.87
CA LYS A 62 -16.76 -3.38 11.95
C LYS A 62 -16.94 -1.85 11.88
N LYS A 63 -16.07 -1.06 12.52
CA LYS A 63 -16.13 0.41 12.48
C LYS A 63 -15.90 1.02 11.09
N TYR A 64 -15.36 0.25 10.15
CA TYR A 64 -15.15 0.62 8.75
C TYR A 64 -16.10 -0.11 7.79
N VAL A 65 -16.88 -1.09 8.29
CA VAL A 65 -17.87 -1.90 7.55
C VAL A 65 -19.09 -1.05 7.21
N GLY A 66 -19.57 -1.15 5.96
CA GLY A 66 -20.68 -0.35 5.42
C GLY A 66 -20.30 0.56 4.25
N HIS A 67 -19.05 0.51 3.80
CA HIS A 67 -18.59 1.21 2.60
C HIS A 67 -18.05 0.18 1.61
N VAL A 68 -18.95 -0.55 0.96
CA VAL A 68 -18.62 -1.56 -0.08
C VAL A 68 -17.74 -0.95 -1.20
N TYR A 69 -17.78 0.37 -1.36
CA TYR A 69 -16.92 1.14 -2.27
C TYR A 69 -15.45 1.27 -1.83
N LYS A 70 -15.03 0.86 -0.63
CA LYS A 70 -13.64 1.05 -0.12
C LYS A 70 -12.61 0.12 -0.73
N TRP A 71 -13.00 -1.08 -1.18
CA TRP A 71 -12.06 -1.96 -1.88
C TRP A 71 -11.63 -1.38 -3.24
N HIS A 72 -12.42 -0.47 -3.84
CA HIS A 72 -12.05 0.19 -5.09
C HIS A 72 -10.84 1.14 -4.92
N PRO A 73 -10.84 2.09 -3.98
CA PRO A 73 -9.65 2.86 -3.63
C PRO A 73 -8.45 1.98 -3.29
N ASP A 74 -8.61 1.00 -2.38
CA ASP A 74 -7.52 0.09 -1.98
C ASP A 74 -6.91 -0.65 -3.19
N LEU A 75 -7.75 -1.23 -4.04
CA LEU A 75 -7.30 -1.93 -5.25
C LEU A 75 -6.65 -0.95 -6.24
N SER A 76 -7.17 0.28 -6.33
CA SER A 76 -6.61 1.31 -7.21
C SER A 76 -5.23 1.75 -6.74
N VAL A 77 -5.03 1.85 -5.42
CA VAL A 77 -3.73 2.12 -4.79
C VAL A 77 -2.75 1.00 -5.12
N SER A 78 -3.10 -0.26 -4.84
CA SER A 78 -2.20 -1.40 -5.13
C SER A 78 -1.85 -1.45 -6.62
N LYS A 79 -2.82 -1.21 -7.52
CA LYS A 79 -2.57 -1.16 -8.98
C LYS A 79 -1.67 0.01 -9.38
N LYS A 80 -1.85 1.20 -8.81
CA LYS A 80 -1.01 2.39 -9.10
C LYS A 80 0.42 2.17 -8.61
N ALA A 81 0.58 1.70 -7.37
CA ALA A 81 1.87 1.34 -6.79
C ALA A 81 2.56 0.21 -7.58
N PHE A 82 1.81 -0.80 -8.04
CA PHE A 82 2.34 -1.85 -8.92
C PHE A 82 2.88 -1.30 -10.24
N LYS A 83 2.16 -0.37 -10.90
CA LYS A 83 2.63 0.27 -12.13
C LYS A 83 3.93 1.04 -11.90
N PHE A 84 4.00 1.82 -10.82
CA PHE A 84 5.23 2.53 -10.45
C PHE A 84 6.38 1.56 -10.15
N ALA A 85 6.16 0.49 -9.39
CA ALA A 85 7.20 -0.49 -9.10
C ALA A 85 7.73 -1.16 -10.37
N LYS A 86 6.84 -1.53 -11.31
CA LYS A 86 7.24 -2.08 -12.61
C LYS A 86 8.08 -1.09 -13.41
N GLN A 87 7.68 0.17 -13.44
CA GLN A 87 8.41 1.22 -14.13
C GLN A 87 9.77 1.50 -13.47
N PHE A 88 9.83 1.61 -12.13
CA PHE A 88 11.08 1.77 -11.39
C PHE A 88 12.06 0.62 -11.64
N ASN A 89 11.56 -0.62 -11.68
CA ASN A 89 12.40 -1.78 -12.00
C ASN A 89 12.98 -1.73 -13.42
N SER A 90 12.23 -1.18 -14.38
CA SER A 90 12.68 -1.01 -15.77
C SER A 90 13.66 0.14 -15.91
N ASP A 91 13.34 1.28 -15.30
CA ASP A 91 14.00 2.56 -15.62
C ASP A 91 15.15 2.84 -14.64
N CYS A 92 15.02 2.47 -13.37
CA CYS A 92 15.94 2.87 -12.31
C CYS A 92 16.90 1.74 -11.89
N ILE A 93 16.42 0.49 -11.76
CA ILE A 93 17.27 -0.61 -11.30
C ILE A 93 18.50 -0.86 -12.22
N PRO A 94 18.38 -0.85 -13.56
CA PRO A 94 19.55 -0.99 -14.43
C PRO A 94 20.54 0.15 -14.26
N ILE A 95 20.07 1.39 -14.12
CA ILE A 95 20.92 2.56 -13.84
C ILE A 95 21.67 2.35 -12.54
N LEU A 96 20.97 1.99 -11.45
CA LEU A 96 21.60 1.77 -10.14
C LEU A 96 22.61 0.63 -10.16
N ASN A 97 22.35 -0.43 -10.93
CA ASN A 97 23.25 -1.58 -11.09
C ASN A 97 24.49 -1.27 -11.94
N ASN A 98 24.49 -0.21 -12.74
CA ASN A 98 25.70 0.24 -13.43
C ASN A 98 26.71 0.89 -12.47
N TYR A 99 26.31 1.21 -11.24
CA TYR A 99 27.16 1.87 -10.26
C TYR A 99 27.62 0.92 -9.13
N GLY A 100 28.75 0.26 -9.37
CA GLY A 100 29.46 -0.60 -8.42
C GLY A 100 29.04 -2.08 -8.47
N ASP A 101 29.63 -2.91 -7.61
CA ASP A 101 29.41 -4.38 -7.63
C ASP A 101 28.10 -4.83 -6.96
N LYS A 102 27.34 -3.90 -6.37
CA LYS A 102 26.09 -4.20 -5.65
C LYS A 102 24.93 -4.26 -6.63
N MET A 103 24.33 -5.44 -6.79
CA MET A 103 23.04 -5.57 -7.49
C MET A 103 21.88 -5.18 -6.55
N TYR A 104 21.08 -4.21 -7.00
CA TYR A 104 19.86 -3.79 -6.35
C TYR A 104 18.71 -4.76 -6.63
N LYS A 105 17.86 -4.93 -5.60
CA LYS A 105 16.72 -5.84 -5.61
C LYS A 105 15.55 -5.22 -6.35
N GLU A 106 14.78 -6.03 -7.05
CA GLU A 106 13.52 -5.58 -7.68
C GLU A 106 12.47 -5.23 -6.62
N ILE A 107 11.54 -4.36 -6.98
CA ILE A 107 10.37 -4.02 -6.17
C ILE A 107 9.14 -4.71 -6.77
N LYS A 108 8.48 -5.58 -6.01
CA LYS A 108 7.20 -6.19 -6.39
C LYS A 108 6.11 -5.72 -5.43
N VAL A 109 5.09 -5.07 -5.96
CA VAL A 109 3.87 -4.76 -5.19
C VAL A 109 2.83 -5.85 -5.45
N VAL A 110 2.24 -6.36 -4.38
CA VAL A 110 1.13 -7.30 -4.44
C VAL A 110 -0.15 -6.54 -4.75
N VAL A 111 -0.88 -7.02 -5.76
CA VAL A 111 -2.23 -6.56 -6.06
C VAL A 111 -3.21 -7.62 -5.54
N PRO A 112 -4.05 -7.31 -4.54
CA PRO A 112 -4.96 -8.29 -3.97
C PRO A 112 -6.12 -8.62 -4.93
N PHE A 113 -6.67 -9.83 -4.78
CA PHE A 113 -7.93 -10.23 -5.41
C PHE A 113 -9.09 -9.81 -4.53
N ILE A 114 -9.97 -8.94 -5.03
CA ILE A 114 -11.22 -8.63 -4.33
C ILE A 114 -12.26 -9.67 -4.72
N THR A 115 -12.77 -10.43 -3.75
CA THR A 115 -13.74 -11.50 -4.02
C THR A 115 -14.96 -11.42 -3.14
N LYS A 116 -16.10 -11.87 -3.68
CA LYS A 116 -17.35 -11.98 -2.93
C LYS A 116 -17.33 -13.22 -2.06
N VAL A 117 -17.56 -13.03 -0.76
CA VAL A 117 -17.80 -14.12 0.18
C VAL A 117 -19.20 -14.69 -0.06
N LYS A 118 -19.29 -15.97 -0.41
CA LYS A 118 -20.57 -16.65 -0.63
C LYS A 118 -21.08 -17.37 0.61
N TYR A 119 -20.18 -17.84 1.47
CA TYR A 119 -20.54 -18.68 2.61
C TYR A 119 -19.53 -18.50 3.74
N LEU A 120 -20.04 -18.37 4.96
CA LEU A 120 -19.28 -18.17 6.19
C LEU A 120 -19.68 -19.21 7.24
N GLU A 121 -18.82 -20.20 7.45
CA GLU A 121 -18.91 -21.12 8.59
C GLU A 121 -17.97 -20.62 9.71
N GLY A 122 -18.53 -20.36 10.90
CA GLY A 122 -17.77 -19.84 12.07
C GLY A 122 -18.59 -18.98 13.05
N GLN A 123 -17.98 -18.61 14.19
CA GLN A 123 -18.59 -17.84 15.30
C GLN A 123 -19.11 -16.43 14.89
N SER A 124 -20.08 -15.90 15.64
CA SER A 124 -20.91 -14.74 15.28
C SER A 124 -20.16 -13.40 15.11
N GLU A 125 -19.14 -13.12 15.90
CA GLU A 125 -18.43 -11.82 15.91
C GLU A 125 -17.67 -11.52 14.60
N ILE A 126 -17.18 -12.57 13.94
CA ILE A 126 -16.44 -12.43 12.68
C ILE A 126 -17.41 -12.30 11.50
N ARG A 127 -18.60 -12.91 11.58
CA ARG A 127 -19.64 -12.76 10.54
C ARG A 127 -20.08 -11.31 10.38
N GLU A 128 -20.06 -10.52 11.45
CA GLU A 128 -20.39 -9.09 11.39
C GLU A 128 -19.28 -8.24 10.75
N CYS A 129 -18.02 -8.71 10.80
CA CYS A 129 -16.88 -8.01 10.22
C CYS A 129 -16.64 -8.41 8.76
N VAL A 130 -16.95 -9.66 8.40
CA VAL A 130 -16.82 -10.14 7.02
C VAL A 130 -17.96 -9.58 6.18
N GLU A 131 -17.65 -8.51 5.43
CA GLU A 131 -18.53 -7.97 4.40
C GLU A 131 -18.84 -9.01 3.31
N LYS A 132 -19.71 -8.60 2.38
CA LYS A 132 -19.90 -9.28 1.10
C LYS A 132 -18.57 -9.48 0.35
N TYR A 133 -17.53 -8.67 0.57
CA TYR A 133 -16.25 -8.73 -0.14
C TYR A 133 -15.03 -8.77 0.79
N VAL A 134 -14.00 -9.48 0.35
CA VAL A 134 -12.68 -9.57 1.02
C VAL A 134 -11.55 -9.41 0.01
N ALA A 135 -10.41 -8.89 0.46
CA ALA A 135 -9.17 -8.93 -0.31
C ALA A 135 -8.39 -10.20 0.01
N ILE A 136 -7.95 -10.92 -1.01
CA ILE A 136 -7.08 -12.09 -0.89
C ILE A 136 -5.73 -11.77 -1.51
N GLU A 137 -4.67 -12.05 -0.79
CA GLU A 137 -3.30 -11.89 -1.25
C GLU A 137 -2.44 -13.10 -0.89
N PRO A 138 -1.27 -13.28 -1.52
CA PRO A 138 -0.33 -14.33 -1.15
C PRO A 138 0.14 -14.16 0.31
N PHE A 139 0.32 -15.26 1.02
CA PHE A 139 0.96 -15.21 2.33
C PHE A 139 2.44 -14.86 2.14
N LEU A 140 2.88 -13.76 2.73
CA LEU A 140 4.27 -13.33 2.68
C LEU A 140 5.03 -13.98 3.84
N ASP A 141 5.71 -15.10 3.55
CA ASP A 141 6.52 -15.80 4.54
C ASP A 141 7.91 -15.13 4.66
N GLY A 142 8.17 -14.53 5.82
CA GLY A 142 9.42 -13.82 6.10
C GLY A 142 9.28 -12.74 7.17
N ASN A 143 10.37 -12.01 7.39
CA ASN A 143 10.38 -10.87 8.31
C ASN A 143 9.61 -9.71 7.69
N TYR A 144 8.46 -9.40 8.28
CA TYR A 144 7.60 -8.31 7.85
C TYR A 144 8.12 -7.00 8.43
N THR A 145 8.54 -6.08 7.57
CA THR A 145 9.15 -4.81 7.95
C THR A 145 8.32 -3.65 7.43
N ASN A 146 8.20 -2.60 8.24
CA ASN A 146 7.68 -1.31 7.81
C ASN A 146 8.84 -0.39 7.43
N PHE A 147 8.98 -0.07 6.13
CA PHE A 147 10.11 0.68 5.59
C PHE A 147 9.88 2.19 5.67
N ASN A 148 8.64 2.64 5.48
CA ASN A 148 8.22 4.03 5.70
C ASN A 148 6.71 4.11 5.94
N SER A 149 6.21 5.28 6.33
CA SER A 149 4.77 5.50 6.54
C SER A 149 4.22 6.60 5.62
N ASN A 150 2.90 6.68 5.53
CA ASN A 150 2.20 7.80 4.87
C ASN A 150 2.25 9.13 5.65
N ILE A 151 2.87 9.16 6.83
CA ILE A 151 3.03 10.34 7.70
C ILE A 151 4.51 10.66 8.00
N GLY A 152 5.44 10.17 7.17
CA GLY A 152 6.83 10.62 7.16
C GLY A 152 7.79 9.90 8.12
N TYR A 153 7.40 8.79 8.75
CA TYR A 153 8.37 7.82 9.29
C TYR A 153 9.19 7.19 8.14
N GLU A 154 10.50 7.05 8.33
CA GLU A 154 11.44 6.38 7.41
C GLU A 154 12.39 5.47 8.20
N ASP A 155 12.62 4.25 7.72
CA ASP A 155 13.70 3.38 8.19
C ASP A 155 14.94 3.57 7.31
N ALA A 156 15.95 4.25 7.87
CA ALA A 156 17.20 4.58 7.19
C ALA A 156 18.02 3.35 6.74
N ASN A 157 17.68 2.13 7.17
CA ASN A 157 18.32 0.92 6.68
C ASN A 157 17.85 0.51 5.26
N TYR A 158 16.79 1.14 4.75
CA TYR A 158 16.12 0.73 3.51
C TYR A 158 16.12 1.83 2.43
N ASP A 159 17.32 2.31 2.08
CA ASP A 159 17.54 3.37 1.09
C ASP A 159 16.73 3.24 -0.20
N LEU A 160 16.60 2.02 -0.74
CA LEU A 160 15.87 1.77 -1.98
C LEU A 160 14.37 2.06 -1.85
N MET A 161 13.76 1.77 -0.69
CA MET A 161 12.34 2.02 -0.45
C MET A 161 12.06 3.52 -0.27
N LEU A 162 12.95 4.23 0.41
CA LEU A 162 12.86 5.68 0.58
C LEU A 162 13.04 6.38 -0.78
N ALA A 163 14.06 5.99 -1.55
CA ALA A 163 14.31 6.50 -2.88
C ALA A 163 13.17 6.17 -3.85
N PHE A 164 12.53 4.99 -3.75
CA PHE A 164 11.36 4.66 -4.54
C PHE A 164 10.20 5.62 -4.26
N SER A 165 9.91 5.92 -2.99
CA SER A 165 8.83 6.86 -2.63
C SER A 165 9.09 8.25 -3.22
N HIS A 166 10.30 8.79 -3.03
CA HIS A 166 10.71 10.07 -3.63
C HIS A 166 10.64 10.02 -5.16
N TRP A 167 11.13 8.96 -5.79
CA TRP A 167 11.09 8.81 -7.25
C TRP A 167 9.65 8.84 -7.79
N THR A 168 8.69 8.20 -7.11
CA THR A 168 7.29 8.23 -7.58
C THR A 168 6.69 9.63 -7.61
N TRP A 169 7.09 10.48 -6.67
CA TRP A 169 6.71 11.90 -6.65
C TRP A 169 7.34 12.65 -7.81
N SER A 170 8.64 12.49 -8.02
CA SER A 170 9.37 13.17 -9.10
C SER A 170 8.90 12.75 -10.50
N ILE A 171 8.81 11.44 -10.78
CA ILE A 171 8.44 10.93 -12.12
C ILE A 171 6.97 11.18 -12.49
N SER A 172 6.14 11.55 -11.51
CA SER A 172 4.73 11.82 -11.74
C SER A 172 4.42 13.31 -11.85
N ASP A 173 5.43 14.15 -12.06
CA ASP A 173 5.31 15.61 -12.04
C ASP A 173 4.60 16.09 -10.77
N HIS A 174 4.99 15.51 -9.62
CA HIS A 174 4.48 15.83 -8.29
C HIS A 174 3.01 15.48 -8.03
N ASN A 175 2.35 14.75 -8.95
CA ASN A 175 0.92 14.41 -8.84
C ASN A 175 0.62 13.26 -7.88
N PHE A 176 1.57 12.34 -7.68
CA PHE A 176 1.36 11.12 -6.89
C PHE A 176 2.60 10.77 -6.08
N MET A 177 2.41 10.19 -4.89
CA MET A 177 3.51 9.63 -4.12
C MET A 177 3.10 8.32 -3.49
N VAL A 178 3.82 7.25 -3.80
CA VAL A 178 3.65 5.96 -3.12
C VAL A 178 4.41 6.01 -1.79
N CYS A 179 3.75 5.63 -0.70
CA CYS A 179 4.31 5.58 0.66
C CYS A 179 3.64 4.45 1.46
N ASP A 180 3.85 4.40 2.78
CA ASP A 180 3.42 3.30 3.64
C ASP A 180 3.91 1.94 3.12
N LEU A 181 5.19 1.91 2.76
CA LEU A 181 5.82 0.74 2.15
C LEU A 181 6.15 -0.26 3.26
N HIS A 182 5.50 -1.41 3.21
CA HIS A 182 5.76 -2.50 4.11
C HIS A 182 5.61 -3.86 3.42
N GLY A 183 6.30 -4.87 3.95
CA GLY A 183 6.30 -6.21 3.38
C GLY A 183 7.53 -7.00 3.76
N ILE A 184 7.98 -7.88 2.86
CA ILE A 184 9.14 -8.74 3.10
C ILE A 184 10.27 -8.43 2.12
N GLU A 185 11.49 -8.66 2.58
CA GLU A 185 12.69 -8.62 1.74
C GLU A 185 13.24 -10.05 1.59
N ASN A 186 13.43 -10.49 0.34
CA ASN A 186 14.16 -11.74 0.07
C ASN A 186 15.47 -11.44 -0.67
N LYS A 187 16.16 -12.49 -1.13
CA LYS A 187 17.48 -12.36 -1.79
C LYS A 187 17.44 -11.53 -3.07
N ARG A 188 16.32 -11.51 -3.80
CA ARG A 188 16.21 -10.90 -5.14
C ARG A 188 15.29 -9.68 -5.21
N LYS A 189 14.31 -9.59 -4.31
CA LYS A 189 13.25 -8.58 -4.38
C LYS A 189 12.69 -8.20 -3.02
N PHE A 190 12.17 -6.98 -2.97
CA PHE A 190 11.18 -6.56 -2.00
C PHE A 190 9.79 -6.97 -2.48
N VAL A 191 8.99 -7.57 -1.61
CA VAL A 191 7.59 -7.91 -1.88
C VAL A 191 6.73 -7.10 -0.93
N LEU A 192 6.08 -6.08 -1.48
CA LEU A 192 5.30 -5.09 -0.75
C LEU A 192 3.81 -5.42 -0.83
N THR A 193 3.06 -5.10 0.20
CA THR A 193 1.59 -5.17 0.20
C THR A 193 1.02 -3.92 0.85
N ASP A 194 -0.28 -3.66 0.65
CA ASP A 194 -1.04 -2.56 1.28
C ASP A 194 -0.36 -1.18 1.27
N PRO A 195 0.24 -0.72 0.14
CA PRO A 195 0.82 0.62 0.12
C PRO A 195 -0.27 1.70 0.27
N ALA A 196 0.16 2.93 0.54
CA ALA A 196 -0.63 4.14 0.39
C ALA A 196 -0.17 4.94 -0.84
N VAL A 197 -1.07 5.73 -1.40
CA VAL A 197 -0.73 6.71 -2.44
C VAL A 197 -1.35 8.05 -2.05
N HIS A 198 -0.49 9.05 -1.85
CA HIS A 198 -0.94 10.43 -1.81
C HIS A 198 -1.21 10.93 -3.23
N SER A 199 -2.26 11.70 -3.43
CA SER A 199 -2.58 12.35 -4.71
C SER A 199 -3.12 13.76 -4.53
N LEU A 200 -2.86 14.66 -5.48
CA LEU A 200 -3.39 16.04 -5.42
C LEU A 200 -4.92 16.08 -5.29
N GLU A 201 -5.61 15.11 -5.90
CA GLU A 201 -7.08 14.99 -5.87
C GLU A 201 -7.63 14.25 -4.63
N GLN A 202 -6.76 13.72 -3.75
CA GLN A 202 -7.15 12.90 -2.58
C GLN A 202 -8.12 11.74 -2.91
N LYS A 203 -7.89 11.05 -4.04
CA LYS A 203 -8.82 10.04 -4.56
C LYS A 203 -8.53 8.60 -4.12
N TYR A 204 -7.47 8.37 -3.35
CA TYR A 204 -7.03 7.02 -2.98
C TYR A 204 -7.49 6.53 -1.60
N GLY A 205 -8.56 7.13 -1.08
CA GLY A 205 -9.18 6.70 0.18
C GLY A 205 -8.57 7.37 1.40
N ILE A 206 -8.82 6.82 2.59
CA ILE A 206 -8.53 7.50 3.86
C ILE A 206 -7.04 7.66 4.18
N SER A 207 -6.17 6.89 3.54
CA SER A 207 -4.72 6.99 3.72
C SER A 207 -4.07 8.02 2.79
N ASP A 208 -4.83 8.52 1.81
CA ASP A 208 -4.43 9.61 0.92
C ASP A 208 -4.66 10.95 1.62
N LEU A 209 -3.58 11.51 2.15
CA LEU A 209 -3.56 12.82 2.82
C LEU A 209 -3.27 13.96 1.82
N GLY A 210 -3.24 13.63 0.52
CA GLY A 210 -2.98 14.54 -0.59
C GLY A 210 -1.64 15.26 -0.52
N GLU A 211 -1.62 16.49 -1.01
CA GLU A 211 -0.41 17.32 -1.07
C GLU A 211 0.22 17.51 0.32
N ALA A 212 -0.59 17.73 1.36
CA ALA A 212 -0.09 17.84 2.73
C ALA A 212 0.64 16.57 3.19
N GLY A 213 0.11 15.39 2.82
CA GLY A 213 0.77 14.11 3.06
C GLY A 213 2.12 14.00 2.34
N MET A 214 2.19 14.43 1.08
CA MET A 214 3.43 14.44 0.31
C MET A 214 4.47 15.36 0.95
N GLN A 215 4.07 16.56 1.36
CA GLN A 215 4.94 17.53 2.02
C GLN A 215 5.48 16.99 3.35
N ILE A 216 4.65 16.34 4.16
CA ILE A 216 5.10 15.69 5.41
C ILE A 216 6.16 14.63 5.12
N VAL A 217 5.91 13.75 4.14
CA VAL A 217 6.89 12.70 3.77
C VAL A 217 8.19 13.32 3.26
N LEU A 218 8.14 14.28 2.34
CA LEU A 218 9.33 14.89 1.72
C LEU A 218 10.11 15.81 2.67
N SER A 219 9.44 16.50 3.59
CA SER A 219 10.10 17.32 4.61
C SER A 219 10.90 16.49 5.62
N ASN A 220 10.47 15.26 5.89
CA ASN A 220 11.21 14.32 6.73
C ASN A 220 12.22 13.48 5.92
N HIS A 221 12.09 13.44 4.59
CA HIS A 221 12.93 12.64 3.72
C HIS A 221 14.35 13.18 3.68
N SER A 222 15.32 12.35 4.02
CA SER A 222 16.74 12.65 3.80
C SER A 222 17.21 11.94 2.53
N CYS A 223 17.51 12.71 1.48
CA CYS A 223 18.02 12.15 0.23
C CYS A 223 19.26 11.27 0.48
N ASN A 224 19.15 10.00 0.13
CA ASN A 224 20.24 9.04 0.26
C ASN A 224 21.07 8.94 -1.04
N SER A 225 22.05 8.04 -1.05
CA SER A 225 22.95 7.86 -2.20
C SER A 225 22.21 7.47 -3.49
N LEU A 226 21.07 6.78 -3.38
CA LEU A 226 20.26 6.37 -4.53
C LEU A 226 19.44 7.54 -5.06
N CYS A 227 18.86 8.37 -4.20
CA CYS A 227 18.17 9.59 -4.62
C CYS A 227 19.08 10.47 -5.48
N ARG A 228 20.33 10.67 -5.04
CA ARG A 228 21.34 11.43 -5.80
C ARG A 228 21.70 10.77 -7.14
N ARG A 229 21.92 9.45 -7.16
CA ARG A 229 22.24 8.71 -8.40
C ARG A 229 21.10 8.76 -9.42
N LEU A 230 19.86 8.81 -8.94
CA LEU A 230 18.67 8.95 -9.77
C LEU A 230 18.34 10.40 -10.13
N GLY A 231 19.14 11.37 -9.68
CA GLY A 231 18.93 12.79 -9.97
C GLY A 231 17.71 13.41 -9.30
N LEU A 232 17.24 12.84 -8.19
CA LEU A 232 16.01 13.30 -7.50
C LEU A 232 16.24 14.54 -6.64
N GLU A 233 17.47 14.75 -6.16
CA GLU A 233 17.83 15.89 -5.31
C GLU A 233 18.08 17.16 -6.18
N THR A 234 17.04 17.61 -6.88
CA THR A 234 17.09 18.77 -7.79
C THR A 234 17.19 20.09 -7.01
N GLU A 235 17.57 21.17 -7.69
CA GLU A 235 17.56 22.50 -7.07
C GLU A 235 16.14 22.94 -6.67
N GLU A 236 15.13 22.59 -7.46
CA GLU A 236 13.71 22.80 -7.10
C GLU A 236 13.36 22.05 -5.81
N TYR A 237 13.73 20.76 -5.72
CA TYR A 237 13.48 19.97 -4.51
C TYR A 237 14.15 20.59 -3.28
N LYS A 238 15.43 21.00 -3.38
CA LYS A 238 16.16 21.65 -2.28
C LYS A 238 15.55 23.00 -1.87
N GLN A 239 14.93 23.73 -2.80
CA GLN A 239 14.24 24.97 -2.49
C GLN A 239 12.92 24.72 -1.77
N LEU A 240 12.17 23.69 -2.18
CA LEU A 240 10.89 23.31 -1.56
C LEU A 240 11.10 22.64 -0.18
N PHE A 241 12.15 21.85 -0.05
CA PHE A 241 12.50 21.06 1.12
C PHE A 241 13.96 21.30 1.50
N PRO A 242 14.30 22.49 2.04
CA PRO A 242 15.65 22.80 2.44
C PRO A 242 16.10 21.83 3.54
N PRO A 243 17.37 21.38 3.53
CA PRO A 243 17.92 20.56 4.60
C PRO A 243 18.07 21.40 5.88
N GLU A 244 16.98 21.66 6.58
CA GLU A 244 17.00 22.22 7.93
C GLU A 244 17.24 21.09 8.94
N ASN A 245 18.13 21.36 9.92
CA ASN A 245 18.55 20.44 10.97
C ASN A 245 17.43 19.52 11.45
N CYS A 246 17.51 18.26 11.04
CA CYS A 246 16.65 17.15 11.43
C CYS A 246 16.54 17.09 12.96
N LYS A 247 15.52 17.75 13.51
CA LYS A 247 15.07 17.55 14.88
C LYS A 247 13.70 16.90 14.79
N SER A 248 13.66 15.65 15.23
CA SER A 248 12.41 14.93 15.36
C SER A 248 11.44 15.64 16.29
N THR A 249 10.18 15.30 16.08
CA THR A 249 9.01 15.42 16.96
C THR A 249 8.22 16.74 16.91
N VAL A 250 7.04 16.60 16.28
CA VAL A 250 5.86 17.47 16.31
C VAL A 250 6.02 18.79 15.54
N TYR A 251 5.93 18.72 14.22
CA TYR A 251 5.50 19.88 13.44
C TYR A 251 4.07 20.23 13.83
N ARG A 252 3.93 21.29 14.65
CA ARG A 252 2.67 22.00 14.84
C ARG A 252 2.48 22.89 13.61
N PHE A 253 2.01 22.31 12.50
CA PHE A 253 1.28 23.10 11.53
C PHE A 253 0.04 23.65 12.24
N GLU A 254 -0.23 24.93 12.10
CA GLU A 254 -1.59 25.43 12.24
C GLU A 254 -2.39 24.85 11.07
N LEU A 255 -2.75 23.58 11.23
CA LEU A 255 -3.86 22.98 10.53
C LEU A 255 -5.04 23.95 10.67
N PRO A 256 -5.66 24.40 9.57
CA PRO A 256 -6.90 25.17 9.63
C PRO A 256 -7.83 24.51 10.64
N GLU A 257 -8.51 25.27 11.51
CA GLU A 257 -9.25 24.74 12.67
C GLU A 257 -10.18 23.56 12.33
N LYS A 258 -10.62 23.44 11.08
CA LYS A 258 -11.37 22.31 10.52
C LYS A 258 -10.67 20.94 10.60
N ILE A 259 -9.34 20.86 10.60
CA ILE A 259 -8.59 19.59 10.65
C ILE A 259 -8.18 19.24 12.10
N ARG A 260 -7.95 20.24 12.97
CA ARG A 260 -7.67 20.00 14.41
C ARG A 260 -8.82 19.32 15.16
N ALA A 261 -10.05 19.45 14.67
CA ALA A 261 -11.23 18.84 15.26
C ALA A 261 -11.39 17.32 14.93
N LEU A 262 -10.49 16.72 14.15
CA LEU A 262 -10.60 15.32 13.72
C LEU A 262 -9.93 14.30 14.65
N ASP A 263 -9.25 14.76 15.71
CA ASP A 263 -8.73 13.87 16.74
C ASP A 263 -9.74 13.78 17.90
N GLY A 264 -10.49 12.68 17.92
CA GLY A 264 -11.43 12.36 18.98
C GLY A 264 -12.88 12.28 18.51
N THR A 265 -13.28 11.07 18.11
CA THR A 265 -14.66 10.58 18.10
C THR A 265 -15.68 11.25 17.15
N LYS A 266 -16.24 10.40 16.26
CA LYS A 266 -17.52 10.54 15.50
C LYS A 266 -17.49 11.27 14.14
N ARG A 267 -17.58 10.43 13.11
CA ARG A 267 -18.48 10.39 11.92
C ARG A 267 -18.85 11.69 11.14
N PHE A 268 -18.93 11.45 9.82
CA PHE A 268 -19.64 12.16 8.75
C PHE A 268 -18.90 13.32 8.06
N LEU A 269 -18.34 13.01 6.88
CA LEU A 269 -18.07 13.98 5.83
C LEU A 269 -19.39 14.28 5.11
N THR A 270 -19.95 15.45 5.36
CA THR A 270 -20.98 16.03 4.47
C THR A 270 -20.25 16.88 3.45
N ILE A 271 -20.33 16.48 2.19
CA ILE A 271 -19.89 17.27 1.04
C ILE A 271 -20.97 18.33 0.82
N LEU A 272 -20.62 19.62 0.88
CA LEU A 272 -21.45 20.68 0.32
C LEU A 272 -20.92 21.01 -1.09
N PRO A 273 -21.79 21.07 -2.11
CA PRO A 273 -21.39 21.47 -3.45
C PRO A 273 -21.34 23.00 -3.59
N ALA A 274 -20.41 23.45 -4.44
CA ALA A 274 -20.22 24.79 -5.03
C ALA A 274 -20.20 25.99 -4.08
#